data_AF-A0A2P1PY44-F1
#
_entry.id   AF-A0A2P1PY44-F1
#
_cell.length_a   1.000
_cell.length_b   1.000
_cell.length_c   1.000
_cell.angle_alpha   90.00
_cell.angle_beta   90.00
_cell.angle_gamma   90.00
#
_symmetry.space_group_name_H-M   'P 1'
#
loop_
_entity.id
_entity.type
_entity.pdbx_description
1 polymer ?
#
loop_
_entity_poly.entity_id
_entity_poly.type
_entity_poly.pdbx_seq_one_letter_code
_entity_poly.pdbx_strand_id
1 'polypeptide(L)'
;MNILRAELQKDFYVRHGCVGALFVFFGGTFVVIGLQRFEWMIIAGGLGFISIWAALIWWSLSESIRELNLVGAVRRDGRQLPWSEFEQEVEGYYFSKTGGQVLNHIDLKFRSGRVRLYPLTLKNYTELMRYARERAAAARPAGSAAAPPPKAAPRVQLVAPEPVRKPVSACSICSQLLDHQTAMQKIGRESEDTHLPAAAGKLTNLGDLQPGQTRGPELDQCPECGRYYWYKVDYDYLATGSEDSQTLIRLSDSEGAALHDQLRAGQSDGA
;
A
#
# COMPACT_ATOMS: atom_id res chain seq x y z
N MET A 1 3.88 26.98 15.83
CA MET A 1 2.88 25.88 15.85
C MET A 1 3.08 25.05 14.60
N ASN A 2 3.28 23.74 14.72
CA ASN A 2 3.52 22.89 13.55
C ASN A 2 2.18 22.58 12.88
N ILE A 3 1.92 23.26 11.76
CA ILE A 3 0.80 22.95 10.87
C ILE A 3 1.38 22.13 9.72
N LEU A 4 0.84 20.94 9.50
CA LEU A 4 1.25 20.07 8.42
C LEU A 4 0.17 20.07 7.33
N ARG A 5 0.46 20.75 6.21
CA ARG A 5 -0.48 20.83 5.07
C ARG A 5 -0.38 19.60 4.20
N ALA A 6 -1.52 19.14 3.70
CA ALA A 6 -1.57 18.01 2.78
C ALA A 6 -1.20 18.46 1.37
N GLU A 7 -0.11 17.92 0.84
CA GLU A 7 0.37 18.23 -0.50
C GLU A 7 -0.11 17.19 -1.50
N LEU A 8 -0.93 17.61 -2.47
CA LEU A 8 -1.37 16.71 -3.54
C LEU A 8 -0.23 16.45 -4.53
N GLN A 9 -0.13 15.20 -4.99
CA GLN A 9 0.70 14.80 -6.12
C GLN A 9 0.17 15.44 -7.40
N LYS A 10 1.08 15.80 -8.32
CA LYS A 10 0.69 16.34 -9.63
C LYS A 10 -0.18 15.35 -10.41
N ASP A 11 0.14 14.07 -10.29
CA ASP A 11 -0.55 12.96 -10.95
C ASP A 11 -2.02 12.85 -10.57
N PHE A 12 -2.39 13.29 -9.35
CA PHE A 12 -3.79 13.36 -8.94
C PHE A 12 -4.60 14.27 -9.87
N TYR A 13 -4.08 15.48 -10.14
CA TYR A 13 -4.72 16.44 -11.03
C TYR A 13 -4.73 15.97 -12.48
N VAL A 14 -3.66 15.31 -12.93
CA VAL A 14 -3.58 14.75 -14.28
C VAL A 14 -4.64 13.66 -14.47
N ARG A 15 -4.73 12.68 -13.55
CA ARG A 15 -5.71 11.58 -13.64
C ARG A 15 -7.15 12.12 -13.62
N HIS A 16 -7.46 13.03 -12.70
CA HIS A 16 -8.79 13.62 -12.64
C HIS A 16 -9.07 14.48 -13.88
N GLY A 17 -8.09 15.24 -14.37
CA GLY A 17 -8.20 16.01 -15.62
C GLY A 17 -8.49 15.12 -16.83
N CYS A 18 -7.80 13.99 -16.98
CA CYS A 18 -8.04 13.03 -18.06
C CYS A 18 -9.45 12.44 -18.00
N VAL A 19 -9.92 12.02 -16.82
CA VAL A 19 -11.29 11.53 -16.65
C VAL A 19 -12.29 12.65 -16.95
N GLY A 20 -12.05 13.86 -16.47
CA GLY A 20 -12.89 15.03 -16.74
C GLY A 20 -13.00 15.40 -18.20
N ALA A 21 -11.89 15.32 -18.94
CA ALA A 21 -11.88 15.55 -20.37
C ALA A 21 -12.82 14.57 -21.10
N LEU A 22 -12.90 13.31 -20.67
CA LEU A 22 -13.88 12.35 -21.22
C LEU A 22 -15.32 12.77 -20.93
N PHE A 23 -15.63 13.16 -19.69
CA PHE A 23 -16.97 13.62 -19.34
C PHE A 23 -17.40 14.88 -20.10
N VAL A 24 -16.49 15.84 -20.23
CA VAL A 24 -16.72 17.06 -21.02
C VAL A 24 -16.87 16.73 -22.50
N PHE A 25 -16.05 15.83 -23.04
CA PHE A 25 -16.13 15.42 -24.44
C PHE A 25 -17.47 14.75 -24.78
N PHE A 26 -17.84 13.70 -24.04
CA PHE A 26 -19.09 12.99 -24.29
C PHE A 26 -20.31 13.86 -23.97
N GLY A 27 -20.33 14.52 -22.80
CA GLY A 27 -21.43 15.40 -22.43
C GLY A 27 -21.59 16.58 -23.38
N GLY A 28 -20.47 17.19 -23.80
CA GLY A 28 -20.45 18.26 -24.79
C GLY A 28 -20.96 17.81 -26.16
N THR A 29 -20.60 16.60 -26.58
CA THR A 29 -21.12 16.00 -27.83
C THR A 29 -22.64 15.87 -27.79
N PHE A 30 -23.22 15.39 -26.69
CA PHE A 30 -24.67 15.34 -26.52
C PHE A 30 -25.30 16.74 -26.56
N VAL A 31 -24.70 17.73 -25.90
CA VAL A 31 -25.19 19.11 -25.95
C VAL A 31 -25.21 19.64 -27.39
N VAL A 32 -24.14 19.44 -28.16
CA VAL A 32 -24.06 19.88 -29.56
C VAL A 32 -25.12 19.20 -30.42
N ILE A 33 -25.29 17.88 -30.30
CA ILE A 33 -26.32 17.12 -31.03
C ILE A 33 -27.73 17.62 -30.68
N GLY A 34 -28.00 17.82 -29.39
CA GLY A 34 -29.29 18.30 -28.91
C GLY A 34 -29.61 19.72 -29.42
N LEU A 35 -28.61 20.61 -29.46
CA LEU A 35 -28.75 21.95 -30.03
C LEU A 35 -29.06 21.93 -31.53
N GLN A 36 -28.40 21.05 -32.30
CA GLN A 36 -28.64 20.93 -33.74
C GLN A 36 -30.06 20.41 -34.06
N ARG A 37 -30.63 19.60 -33.17
CA ARG A 37 -31.96 18.98 -33.34
C ARG A 37 -33.09 19.69 -32.59
N PHE A 38 -32.78 20.74 -31.82
CA PHE A 38 -33.72 21.38 -30.89
C PHE A 38 -34.35 20.41 -29.87
N GLU A 39 -33.60 19.37 -29.47
CA GLU A 39 -34.05 18.35 -28.52
C GLU A 39 -33.53 18.64 -27.10
N TRP A 40 -34.33 19.33 -26.29
CA TRP A 40 -33.97 19.74 -24.92
C TRP A 40 -33.56 18.59 -23.99
N MET A 41 -34.14 17.40 -24.18
CA MET A 41 -33.79 16.22 -23.37
C MET A 41 -32.34 15.77 -23.58
N ILE A 42 -31.84 15.84 -24.81
CA ILE A 42 -30.44 15.48 -25.12
C ILE A 42 -29.49 16.52 -24.51
N ILE A 43 -29.84 17.81 -24.61
CA ILE A 43 -29.07 18.90 -24.00
C ILE A 43 -28.98 18.71 -22.49
N ALA A 44 -30.11 18.49 -21.83
CA ALA A 44 -30.18 18.25 -20.39
C ALA A 44 -29.37 17.01 -19.98
N GLY A 45 -29.44 15.92 -20.76
CA GLY A 45 -28.62 14.72 -20.54
C GLY A 45 -27.12 15.01 -20.60
N GLY A 46 -26.67 15.75 -21.61
CA GLY A 46 -25.26 16.13 -21.76
C GLY A 46 -24.74 17.01 -20.60
N LEU A 47 -25.51 18.03 -20.20
CA LEU A 47 -25.18 18.88 -19.04
C LEU A 47 -25.21 18.11 -17.73
N GLY A 48 -26.19 17.22 -17.55
CA GLY A 48 -26.28 16.34 -16.39
C GLY A 48 -25.05 15.45 -16.26
N PHE A 49 -24.57 14.87 -17.37
CA PHE A 49 -23.38 14.04 -17.40
C PHE A 49 -22.12 14.78 -16.93
N ILE A 50 -21.90 16.01 -17.42
CA ILE A 50 -20.77 16.86 -17.00
C ILE A 50 -20.88 17.22 -15.51
N SER A 51 -22.09 17.56 -15.07
CA SER A 51 -22.36 17.97 -13.69
C SER A 51 -22.14 16.85 -12.68
N ILE A 52 -22.50 15.60 -13.03
CA ILE A 52 -22.27 14.42 -12.19
C ILE A 52 -20.78 14.24 -11.90
N TRP A 53 -19.92 14.34 -12.92
CA TRP A 53 -18.48 14.22 -12.71
C TRP A 53 -17.92 15.32 -11.80
N ALA A 54 -18.32 16.57 -12.04
CA ALA A 54 -17.90 17.69 -11.21
C ALA A 54 -18.35 17.49 -9.75
N ALA A 55 -19.58 17.01 -9.54
CA ALA A 55 -20.11 16.72 -8.21
C ALA A 55 -19.35 15.58 -7.50
N LEU A 56 -19.00 14.50 -8.21
CA LEU A 56 -18.22 13.39 -7.65
C LEU A 56 -16.81 13.83 -7.22
N ILE A 57 -16.14 14.65 -8.03
CA ILE A 57 -14.83 15.20 -7.66
C ILE A 57 -14.94 16.14 -6.48
N TRP A 58 -15.91 17.05 -6.52
CA TRP A 58 -16.15 17.97 -5.42
C TRP A 58 -16.40 17.21 -4.11
N TRP A 59 -17.26 16.19 -4.15
CA TRP A 59 -17.55 15.35 -2.99
C TRP A 59 -16.29 14.63 -2.47
N SER A 60 -15.55 13.96 -3.35
CA SER A 60 -14.29 13.28 -3.02
C SER A 60 -13.27 14.24 -2.38
N LEU A 61 -13.10 15.44 -2.96
CA LEU A 61 -12.19 16.45 -2.43
C LEU A 61 -12.68 17.03 -1.11
N SER A 62 -13.99 17.23 -0.92
CA SER A 62 -14.55 17.80 0.31
C SER A 62 -14.31 16.92 1.55
N GLU A 63 -14.26 15.60 1.38
CA GLU A 63 -13.95 14.63 2.45
C GLU A 63 -12.44 14.48 2.70
N SER A 64 -11.61 14.95 1.77
CA SER A 64 -10.16 14.81 1.87
C SER A 64 -9.54 15.79 2.87
N ILE A 65 -8.39 15.36 3.41
CA ILE A 65 -7.59 16.17 4.31
C ILE A 65 -7.01 17.41 3.62
N ARG A 66 -7.06 18.55 4.30
CA ARG A 66 -6.37 19.80 3.91
C ARG A 66 -5.11 20.02 4.73
N GLU A 67 -5.22 19.88 6.04
CA GLU A 67 -4.12 20.09 6.98
C GLU A 67 -4.38 19.38 8.32
N LEU A 68 -3.28 19.04 9.00
CA LEU A 68 -3.27 18.59 10.38
C LEU A 68 -2.60 19.66 11.24
N ASN A 69 -3.21 19.99 12.37
CA ASN A 69 -2.67 20.96 13.32
C ASN A 69 -2.75 20.43 14.76
N LEU A 70 -2.45 21.29 15.73
CA LEU A 70 -2.46 20.90 17.15
C LEU A 70 -3.87 20.61 17.69
N VAL A 71 -4.88 21.25 17.10
CA VAL A 71 -6.28 21.16 17.57
C VAL A 71 -6.97 19.94 16.95
N GLY A 72 -6.71 19.65 15.68
CA GLY A 72 -7.40 18.59 14.96
C GLY A 72 -6.96 18.40 13.51
N ALA A 73 -7.76 17.62 12.79
CA ALA A 73 -7.68 17.50 11.34
C ALA A 73 -8.65 18.49 10.68
N VAL A 74 -8.22 19.17 9.62
CA VAL A 74 -9.06 20.11 8.87
C VAL A 74 -9.30 19.54 7.47
N ARG A 75 -10.57 19.43 7.10
CA ARG A 75 -11.03 19.00 5.76
C ARG A 75 -10.87 20.13 4.74
N ARG A 76 -10.89 19.78 3.45
CA ARG A 76 -10.85 20.79 2.37
C ARG A 76 -12.08 21.69 2.33
N ASP A 77 -13.23 21.21 2.80
CA ASP A 77 -14.43 22.03 2.98
C ASP A 77 -14.32 23.04 4.14
N GLY A 78 -13.21 23.04 4.88
CA GLY A 78 -12.95 23.93 6.01
C GLY A 78 -13.43 23.40 7.35
N ARG A 79 -14.11 22.24 7.40
CA ARG A 79 -14.57 21.65 8.65
C ARG A 79 -13.39 21.13 9.47
N GLN A 80 -13.31 21.54 10.72
CA GLN A 80 -12.30 21.09 11.68
C GLN A 80 -12.86 19.95 12.54
N LEU A 81 -12.10 18.87 12.67
CA LEU A 81 -12.40 17.69 13.48
C LEU A 81 -11.35 17.61 14.61
N PRO A 82 -11.73 17.87 15.87
CA PRO A 82 -10.77 17.99 16.97
C PRO A 82 -10.20 16.62 17.37
N TRP A 83 -8.93 16.58 17.75
CA TRP A 83 -8.28 15.32 18.17
C TRP A 83 -8.95 14.67 19.38
N SER A 84 -9.59 15.45 20.25
CA SER A 84 -10.36 14.94 21.40
C SER A 84 -11.55 14.05 21.01
N GLU A 85 -12.02 14.15 19.77
CA GLU A 85 -13.10 13.31 19.23
C GLU A 85 -12.58 12.14 18.39
N PHE A 86 -11.27 11.98 18.25
CA PHE A 86 -10.69 10.91 17.45
C PHE A 86 -11.07 9.53 18.03
N GLU A 87 -11.59 8.66 17.17
CA GLU A 87 -12.02 7.31 17.56
C GLU A 87 -11.00 6.27 17.08
N GLN A 88 -10.80 6.20 15.76
CA GLN A 88 -9.97 5.16 15.15
C GLN A 88 -9.50 5.53 13.74
N GLU A 89 -8.44 4.83 13.33
CA GLU A 89 -7.95 4.78 11.96
C GLU A 89 -8.62 3.59 11.25
N VAL A 90 -9.20 3.80 10.07
CA VAL A 90 -9.81 2.73 9.27
C VAL A 90 -9.16 2.70 7.90
N GLU A 91 -8.51 1.60 7.59
CA GLU A 91 -7.89 1.37 6.29
C GLU A 91 -8.94 0.84 5.30
N GLY A 92 -9.03 1.49 4.14
CA GLY A 92 -9.87 1.09 3.02
C GLY A 92 -9.01 0.47 1.93
N TYR A 93 -9.24 -0.80 1.63
CA TYR A 93 -8.54 -1.54 0.57
C TYR A 93 -9.44 -1.68 -0.66
N TYR A 94 -8.84 -1.74 -1.84
CA TYR A 94 -9.51 -2.25 -3.04
C TYR A 94 -8.80 -3.52 -3.51
N PHE A 95 -9.58 -4.45 -4.08
CA PHE A 95 -9.05 -5.64 -4.72
C PHE A 95 -8.65 -5.29 -6.15
N SER A 96 -7.38 -5.49 -6.49
CA SER A 96 -6.93 -5.42 -7.88
C SER A 96 -7.56 -6.58 -8.67
N LYS A 97 -7.58 -6.45 -10.00
CA LYS A 97 -7.97 -7.57 -10.88
C LYS A 97 -7.09 -8.80 -10.70
N THR A 98 -5.88 -8.64 -10.18
CA THR A 98 -4.93 -9.72 -9.88
C THR A 98 -5.12 -10.33 -8.49
N GLY A 99 -6.16 -9.93 -7.74
CA GLY A 99 -6.47 -10.44 -6.40
C GLY A 99 -5.66 -9.78 -5.26
N GLY A 100 -4.72 -8.90 -5.58
CA GLY A 100 -3.96 -8.14 -4.59
C GLY A 100 -4.81 -7.12 -3.87
N GLN A 101 -4.63 -6.97 -2.56
CA GLN A 101 -5.21 -5.88 -1.79
C GLN A 101 -4.28 -4.67 -1.86
N VAL A 102 -4.78 -3.57 -2.40
CA VAL A 102 -4.04 -2.31 -2.46
C VAL A 102 -4.72 -1.31 -1.53
N LEU A 103 -3.94 -0.70 -0.64
CA LEU A 103 -4.42 0.35 0.25
C LEU A 103 -4.90 1.54 -0.58
N ASN A 104 -6.21 1.79 -0.57
CA ASN A 104 -6.83 2.85 -1.35
C ASN A 104 -6.81 4.17 -0.59
N HIS A 105 -7.27 4.13 0.66
CA HIS A 105 -7.42 5.29 1.52
C HIS A 105 -7.36 4.91 2.99
N ILE A 106 -7.15 5.89 3.85
CA ILE A 106 -7.27 5.78 5.30
C ILE A 106 -8.27 6.82 5.77
N ASP A 107 -9.31 6.37 6.46
CA ASP A 107 -10.28 7.23 7.13
C ASP A 107 -9.86 7.44 8.59
N LEU A 108 -9.55 8.68 8.96
CA LEU A 108 -9.48 9.09 10.36
C LEU A 108 -10.91 9.37 10.82
N LYS A 109 -11.47 8.48 11.65
CA LYS A 109 -12.81 8.62 12.20
C LYS A 109 -12.79 9.43 13.48
N PHE A 110 -13.71 10.39 13.55
CA PHE A 110 -13.99 11.24 14.69
C PHE A 110 -15.48 11.12 15.03
N ARG A 111 -15.85 11.41 16.28
CA ARG A 111 -17.27 11.39 16.68
C ARG A 111 -18.15 12.30 15.81
N SER A 112 -17.64 13.47 15.40
CA SER A 112 -18.36 14.42 14.56
C SER A 112 -18.26 14.16 13.05
N GLY A 113 -17.43 13.20 12.60
CA GLY A 113 -17.27 12.93 11.17
C GLY A 113 -16.00 12.15 10.82
N ARG A 114 -15.54 12.27 9.58
CA ARG A 114 -14.30 11.62 9.14
C ARG A 114 -13.48 12.55 8.25
N VAL A 115 -12.18 12.29 8.21
CA VAL A 115 -11.22 12.86 7.27
C VAL A 115 -10.57 11.72 6.52
N ARG A 116 -10.53 11.82 5.18
CA ARG A 116 -9.92 10.81 4.33
C ARG A 116 -8.53 11.22 3.86
N LEU A 117 -7.57 10.31 3.97
CA LEU A 117 -6.25 10.39 3.38
C LEU A 117 -6.13 9.38 2.26
N TYR A 118 -5.57 9.80 1.13
CA TYR A 118 -5.37 8.97 -0.04
C TYR A 118 -3.87 8.83 -0.28
N PRO A 119 -3.23 7.72 0.12
CA PRO A 119 -1.77 7.56 0.09
C PRO A 119 -1.17 7.85 -1.29
N LEU A 120 -1.81 7.34 -2.34
CA LEU A 120 -1.38 7.52 -3.73
C LEU A 120 -1.63 8.92 -4.31
N THR A 121 -2.14 9.86 -3.52
CA THR A 121 -2.42 11.22 -3.97
C THR A 121 -1.68 12.28 -3.15
N LEU A 122 -1.05 11.89 -2.04
CA LEU A 122 -0.42 12.81 -1.09
C LEU A 122 1.09 12.62 -1.12
N LYS A 123 1.85 13.68 -1.42
CA LYS A 123 3.32 13.64 -1.45
C LYS A 123 3.92 13.39 -0.08
N ASN A 124 3.35 14.03 0.94
CA ASN A 124 3.81 13.95 2.33
C ASN A 124 2.93 13.03 3.19
N TYR A 125 2.37 11.98 2.56
CA TYR A 125 1.50 11.01 3.23
C TYR A 125 2.13 10.44 4.52
N THR A 126 3.38 9.98 4.46
CA THR A 126 4.08 9.38 5.61
C THR A 126 4.20 10.35 6.78
N GLU A 127 4.47 11.62 6.50
CA GLU A 127 4.55 12.67 7.53
C GLU A 127 3.18 12.95 8.15
N LEU A 128 2.13 13.04 7.31
CA LEU A 128 0.75 13.22 7.76
C LEU A 128 0.30 12.08 8.66
N MET A 129 0.58 10.83 8.27
CA MET A 129 0.21 9.66 9.06
C MET A 129 0.97 9.57 10.36
N ARG A 130 2.28 9.83 10.36
CA ARG A 130 3.08 9.90 11.59
C ARG A 130 2.50 10.95 12.54
N TYR A 131 2.26 12.17 12.04
CA TYR A 131 1.69 13.25 12.83
C TYR A 131 0.29 12.90 13.37
N ALA A 132 -0.58 12.33 12.53
CA ALA A 132 -1.92 11.91 12.93
C ALA A 132 -1.88 10.87 14.05
N ARG A 133 -1.00 9.87 13.96
CA ARG A 133 -0.84 8.82 14.97
C ARG A 133 -0.28 9.36 16.28
N GLU A 134 0.72 10.24 16.24
CA GLU A 134 1.24 10.93 17.42
C GLU A 134 0.15 11.73 18.15
N ARG A 135 -0.67 12.47 17.39
CA ARG A 135 -1.78 13.25 17.96
C ARG A 135 -2.92 12.40 18.47
N ALA A 136 -3.30 11.36 17.74
CA ALA A 136 -4.29 10.39 18.17
C ALA A 136 -3.87 9.69 19.47
N ALA A 137 -2.59 9.33 19.61
CA ALA A 137 -2.06 8.74 20.83
C ALA A 137 -2.11 9.73 22.01
N ALA A 138 -1.75 11.00 21.77
CA ALA A 138 -1.77 12.05 22.81
C ALA A 138 -3.19 12.46 23.24
N ALA A 139 -4.19 12.33 22.35
CA ALA A 139 -5.57 12.70 22.63
C ALA A 139 -6.36 11.63 23.39
N ARG A 140 -5.85 10.40 23.47
CA ARG A 140 -6.49 9.35 24.25
C ARG A 140 -6.38 9.68 25.74
N PRO A 141 -7.48 9.68 26.50
CA PRO A 141 -7.41 9.87 27.95
C PRO A 141 -6.59 8.73 28.55
N ALA A 142 -5.71 9.06 29.50
CA ALA A 142 -4.72 8.16 30.08
C ALA A 142 -5.28 6.86 30.72
N GLY A 143 -6.60 6.72 30.84
CA GLY A 143 -7.28 5.50 31.31
C GLY A 143 -8.05 4.73 30.23
N SER A 144 -8.18 5.24 29.00
CA SER A 144 -8.75 4.50 27.88
C SER A 144 -7.62 3.70 27.21
N ALA A 145 -7.21 2.62 27.86
CA ALA A 145 -6.52 1.54 27.18
C ALA A 145 -7.51 0.98 26.16
N ALA A 146 -7.53 1.57 24.95
CA ALA A 146 -8.22 1.00 23.83
C ALA A 146 -7.78 -0.46 23.76
N ALA A 147 -8.76 -1.37 23.90
CA ALA A 147 -8.52 -2.78 23.60
C ALA A 147 -7.78 -2.78 22.26
N PRO A 148 -6.56 -3.35 22.19
CA PRO A 148 -5.78 -3.32 20.97
C PRO A 148 -6.70 -3.73 19.83
N PRO A 149 -6.73 -3.00 18.69
CA PRO A 149 -7.52 -3.42 17.54
C PRO A 149 -7.25 -4.91 17.37
N PRO A 150 -8.26 -5.80 17.25
CA PRO A 150 -8.09 -7.24 17.38
C PRO A 150 -6.90 -7.64 16.55
N LYS A 151 -5.77 -7.72 17.25
CA LYS A 151 -4.50 -8.10 16.68
C LYS A 151 -4.84 -9.53 16.38
N ALA A 152 -4.90 -9.92 15.11
CA ALA A 152 -4.76 -11.33 14.77
C ALA A 152 -3.59 -11.79 15.63
N ALA A 153 -3.91 -12.58 16.66
CA ALA A 153 -3.07 -12.61 17.85
C ALA A 153 -1.67 -13.01 17.41
N PRO A 154 -0.61 -12.24 17.74
CA PRO A 154 0.72 -12.79 17.64
C PRO A 154 0.73 -13.91 18.67
N ARG A 155 0.57 -15.14 18.16
CA ARG A 155 0.68 -16.37 18.92
C ARG A 155 2.06 -16.33 19.56
N VAL A 156 2.12 -15.98 20.84
CA VAL A 156 3.34 -16.13 21.65
C VAL A 156 3.55 -17.62 21.77
N GLN A 157 4.24 -18.20 20.77
CA GLN A 157 4.78 -19.53 20.88
C GLN A 157 5.88 -19.45 21.93
N LEU A 158 5.80 -20.32 22.95
CA LEU A 158 6.96 -20.61 23.77
C LEU A 158 8.08 -21.00 22.80
N VAL A 159 9.10 -20.15 22.72
CA VAL A 159 10.25 -20.36 21.86
C VAL A 159 10.92 -21.64 22.35
N ALA A 160 10.73 -22.72 21.59
CA ALA A 160 11.53 -23.93 21.77
C ALA A 160 13.00 -23.52 21.62
N PRO A 161 13.94 -24.11 22.39
CA PRO A 161 15.34 -23.75 22.32
C PRO A 161 15.81 -23.78 20.87
N GLU A 162 16.35 -22.64 20.41
CA GLU A 162 16.81 -22.46 19.05
C GLU A 162 17.77 -23.61 18.68
N PRO A 163 17.57 -24.29 17.53
CA PRO A 163 18.53 -25.27 17.08
C PRO A 163 19.88 -24.58 16.92
N VAL A 164 20.94 -25.14 17.50
CA VAL A 164 22.30 -24.56 17.44
C VAL A 164 22.76 -24.56 15.98
N ARG A 165 22.62 -23.42 15.30
CA ARG A 165 23.02 -23.25 13.91
C ARG A 165 24.48 -22.80 13.82
N LYS A 166 25.13 -23.21 12.73
CA LYS A 166 26.48 -22.75 12.39
C LYS A 166 26.47 -21.21 12.23
N PRO A 167 27.48 -20.48 12.76
CA PRO A 167 27.56 -19.04 12.57
C PRO A 167 27.64 -18.68 11.08
N VAL A 168 27.06 -17.54 10.72
CA VAL A 168 26.95 -17.07 9.32
C VAL A 168 28.31 -17.01 8.63
N SER A 169 29.34 -16.55 9.35
CA SER A 169 30.72 -16.44 8.84
C SER A 169 31.35 -17.78 8.45
N ALA A 170 30.82 -18.91 8.93
CA ALA A 170 31.33 -20.24 8.64
C ALA A 170 30.50 -21.00 7.60
N CYS A 171 29.44 -20.40 7.07
CA CYS A 171 28.64 -20.95 5.97
C CYS A 171 29.13 -20.36 4.64
N SER A 172 29.44 -21.21 3.65
CA SER A 172 30.04 -20.78 2.38
C SER A 172 29.04 -19.97 1.53
N ILE A 173 27.73 -20.25 1.70
CA ILE A 173 26.64 -19.55 1.02
C ILE A 173 26.28 -18.26 1.79
N CYS A 174 25.90 -18.37 3.06
CA CYS A 174 25.38 -17.25 3.82
C CYS A 174 26.43 -16.16 4.12
N SER A 175 27.72 -16.49 4.14
CA SER A 175 28.78 -15.47 4.30
C SER A 175 28.85 -14.49 3.12
N GLN A 176 28.30 -14.85 1.95
CA GLN A 176 28.23 -13.99 0.76
C GLN A 176 26.93 -13.18 0.67
N LEU A 177 25.98 -13.44 1.57
CA LEU A 177 24.66 -12.81 1.60
C LEU A 177 24.59 -11.83 2.77
N LEU A 178 24.06 -10.63 2.50
CA LEU A 178 23.74 -9.65 3.53
C LEU A 178 22.39 -9.98 4.17
N ASP A 179 22.08 -9.30 5.27
CA ASP A 179 20.76 -9.43 5.89
C ASP A 179 19.64 -8.88 4.98
N HIS A 180 19.95 -7.93 4.12
CA HIS A 180 19.04 -7.35 3.13
C HIS A 180 19.80 -7.02 1.85
N GLN A 181 19.33 -7.52 0.70
CA GLN A 181 19.89 -7.23 -0.62
C GLN A 181 18.79 -6.95 -1.63
N THR A 182 19.11 -6.08 -2.58
CA THR A 182 18.23 -5.71 -3.69
C THR A 182 19.02 -5.75 -4.99
N ALA A 183 18.35 -6.16 -6.06
CA ALA A 183 18.87 -6.17 -7.41
C ALA A 183 17.78 -5.70 -8.38
N MET A 184 18.16 -5.16 -9.53
CA MET A 184 17.24 -4.56 -10.48
C MET A 184 17.72 -4.83 -11.90
N GLN A 185 16.80 -5.26 -12.76
CA GLN A 185 17.06 -5.50 -14.17
C GLN A 185 16.13 -4.65 -15.02
N LYS A 186 16.67 -3.93 -15.99
CA LYS A 186 15.93 -2.98 -16.82
C LYS A 186 16.10 -3.35 -18.29
N ILE A 187 14.98 -3.67 -18.95
CA ILE A 187 15.02 -3.98 -20.39
C ILE A 187 15.44 -2.73 -21.19
N GLY A 188 16.49 -2.87 -22.02
CA GLY A 188 17.03 -1.79 -22.84
C GLY A 188 17.97 -0.83 -22.13
N ARG A 189 18.29 -1.11 -20.85
CA ARG A 189 19.31 -0.40 -20.07
C ARG A 189 20.17 -1.37 -19.28
N GLU A 190 20.68 -2.39 -19.97
CA GLU A 190 21.43 -3.50 -19.38
C GLU A 190 22.70 -3.03 -18.65
N SER A 191 23.22 -1.85 -18.99
CA SER A 191 24.36 -1.24 -18.28
C SER A 191 24.02 -0.76 -16.86
N GLU A 192 22.73 -0.57 -16.55
CA GLU A 192 22.24 -0.21 -15.21
C GLU A 192 21.84 -1.44 -14.37
N ASP A 193 21.93 -2.64 -14.95
CA ASP A 193 21.50 -3.86 -14.27
C ASP A 193 22.37 -4.17 -13.06
N THR A 194 21.71 -4.55 -11.98
CA THR A 194 22.31 -5.10 -10.77
C THR A 194 21.75 -6.49 -10.55
N HIS A 195 22.58 -7.40 -10.04
CA HIS A 195 22.20 -8.78 -9.79
C HIS A 195 22.43 -9.16 -8.33
N LEU A 196 21.59 -10.06 -7.82
CA LEU A 196 21.89 -10.70 -6.55
C LEU A 196 23.19 -11.53 -6.70
N PRO A 197 23.99 -11.69 -5.64
CA PRO A 197 25.17 -12.53 -5.66
C PRO A 197 24.82 -13.95 -6.10
N ALA A 198 25.73 -14.62 -6.80
CA ALA A 198 25.52 -15.99 -7.28
C ALA A 198 25.18 -17.00 -6.15
N ALA A 199 25.52 -16.68 -4.90
CA ALA A 199 25.14 -17.46 -3.72
C ALA A 199 23.61 -17.50 -3.48
N ALA A 200 22.86 -16.48 -3.89
CA ALA A 200 21.39 -16.45 -3.76
C ALA A 200 20.74 -17.56 -4.59
N GLY A 201 21.23 -17.81 -5.80
CA GLY A 201 20.76 -18.91 -6.67
C GLY A 201 21.11 -20.33 -6.15
N LYS A 202 21.80 -20.45 -5.02
CA LYS A 202 22.08 -21.73 -4.35
C LYS A 202 21.11 -22.03 -3.20
N LEU A 203 20.20 -21.11 -2.87
CA LEU A 203 19.19 -21.35 -1.86
C LEU A 203 18.14 -22.34 -2.40
N THR A 204 17.60 -23.15 -1.50
CA THR A 204 16.54 -24.10 -1.81
C THR A 204 15.19 -23.45 -1.57
N ASN A 205 14.42 -23.28 -2.64
CA ASN A 205 13.04 -22.80 -2.55
C ASN A 205 12.16 -23.84 -1.84
N LEU A 206 11.46 -23.40 -0.79
CA LEU A 206 10.54 -24.21 0.01
C LEU A 206 9.08 -24.01 -0.40
N GLY A 207 8.77 -22.97 -1.18
CA GLY A 207 7.46 -22.70 -1.78
C GLY A 207 7.00 -21.25 -1.69
N ASP A 208 5.87 -20.97 -2.36
CA ASP A 208 5.22 -19.67 -2.40
C ASP A 208 4.44 -19.37 -1.10
N LEU A 209 4.79 -18.27 -0.44
CA LEU A 209 4.08 -17.82 0.78
C LEU A 209 2.69 -17.25 0.48
N GLN A 210 2.39 -16.94 -0.78
CA GLN A 210 1.08 -16.46 -1.23
C GLN A 210 0.63 -17.22 -2.50
N PRO A 211 0.17 -18.47 -2.36
CA PRO A 211 -0.25 -19.29 -3.49
C PRO A 211 -1.32 -18.59 -4.35
N GLY A 212 -1.18 -18.69 -5.67
CA GLY A 212 -2.11 -18.08 -6.62
C GLY A 212 -1.82 -16.63 -6.97
N GLN A 213 -0.87 -15.97 -6.30
CA GLN A 213 -0.33 -14.70 -6.78
C GLN A 213 0.80 -14.93 -7.77
N THR A 214 0.71 -14.27 -8.93
CA THR A 214 1.82 -14.23 -9.89
C THR A 214 3.00 -13.47 -9.28
N ARG A 215 4.16 -14.14 -9.12
CA ARG A 215 5.37 -13.58 -8.48
C ARG A 215 5.15 -13.22 -7.00
N GLY A 216 4.41 -14.06 -6.27
CA GLY A 216 4.30 -13.94 -4.82
C GLY A 216 5.65 -14.07 -4.13
N PRO A 217 5.77 -13.64 -2.87
CA PRO A 217 6.97 -13.88 -2.10
C PRO A 217 7.19 -15.38 -1.88
N GLU A 218 8.44 -15.80 -1.98
CA GLU A 218 8.90 -17.17 -1.83
C GLU A 218 9.70 -17.30 -0.52
N LEU A 219 9.65 -18.50 0.08
CA LEU A 219 10.52 -18.83 1.21
C LEU A 219 11.68 -19.70 0.73
N ASP A 220 12.88 -19.19 0.90
CA ASP A 220 14.12 -19.89 0.55
C ASP A 220 14.87 -20.34 1.80
N GLN A 221 15.59 -21.45 1.71
CA GLN A 221 16.44 -21.97 2.79
C GLN A 221 17.85 -22.26 2.29
N CYS A 222 18.85 -21.87 3.10
CA CYS A 222 20.23 -22.24 2.83
C CYS A 222 20.45 -23.73 3.14
N PRO A 223 20.91 -24.55 2.18
CA PRO A 223 21.09 -25.99 2.39
C PRO A 223 22.25 -26.33 3.35
N GLU A 224 23.19 -25.41 3.60
CA GLU A 224 24.35 -25.67 4.48
C GLU A 224 24.07 -25.41 5.97
N CYS A 225 23.29 -24.37 6.28
CA CYS A 225 23.09 -23.93 7.66
C CYS A 225 21.62 -23.84 8.09
N GLY A 226 20.68 -24.11 7.17
CA GLY A 226 19.24 -24.13 7.43
C GLY A 226 18.60 -22.75 7.61
N ARG A 227 19.35 -21.66 7.39
CA ARG A 227 18.86 -20.28 7.55
C ARG A 227 17.85 -19.92 6.46
N TYR A 228 16.82 -19.18 6.85
CA TYR A 228 15.72 -18.81 5.97
C TYR A 228 15.90 -17.42 5.36
N TYR A 229 15.42 -17.27 4.14
CA TYR A 229 15.39 -16.02 3.40
C TYR A 229 13.99 -15.83 2.82
N TRP A 230 13.52 -14.60 2.87
CA TRP A 230 12.33 -14.16 2.17
C TRP A 230 12.78 -13.56 0.83
N TYR A 231 12.31 -14.15 -0.26
CA TYR A 231 12.62 -13.72 -1.62
C TYR A 231 11.39 -13.16 -2.29
N LYS A 232 11.52 -12.03 -2.97
CA LYS A 232 10.42 -11.40 -3.70
C LYS A 232 10.91 -10.80 -5.02
N VAL A 233 10.10 -10.96 -6.05
CA VAL A 233 10.29 -10.31 -7.35
C VAL A 233 9.10 -9.38 -7.61
N ASP A 234 9.40 -8.09 -7.77
CA ASP A 234 8.45 -7.08 -8.22
C ASP A 234 8.67 -6.81 -9.72
N TYR A 235 7.57 -6.61 -10.45
CA TYR A 235 7.58 -6.32 -11.89
C TYR A 235 6.83 -5.03 -12.16
N ASP A 236 7.53 -4.04 -12.71
CA ASP A 236 6.94 -2.78 -13.09
C ASP A 236 7.01 -2.60 -14.60
N TYR A 237 5.86 -2.27 -15.21
CA TYR A 237 5.78 -1.90 -16.62
C TYR A 237 5.74 -0.38 -16.75
N LEU A 238 6.81 0.19 -17.27
CA LEU A 238 6.96 1.62 -17.50
C LEU A 238 6.82 1.94 -18.99
N ALA A 239 6.59 3.21 -19.31
CA ALA A 239 6.53 3.66 -20.71
C ALA A 239 7.83 3.40 -21.49
N THR A 240 8.96 3.26 -20.78
CA THR A 240 10.30 3.06 -21.34
C THR A 240 10.72 1.59 -21.40
N GLY A 241 9.88 0.64 -20.99
CA GLY A 241 10.21 -0.77 -20.89
C GLY A 241 9.74 -1.38 -19.57
N SER A 242 10.14 -2.61 -19.28
CA SER A 242 9.87 -3.23 -17.98
C SER A 242 11.10 -3.27 -17.09
N GLU A 243 10.84 -3.20 -15.79
CA GLU A 243 11.85 -3.30 -14.73
C GLU A 243 11.45 -4.43 -13.78
N ASP A 244 12.41 -5.31 -13.49
CA ASP A 244 12.27 -6.40 -12.54
C ASP A 244 13.15 -6.07 -11.32
N SER A 245 12.54 -5.95 -10.14
CA SER A 245 13.23 -5.69 -8.88
C SER A 245 13.19 -6.94 -8.01
N GLN A 246 14.35 -7.43 -7.59
CA GLN A 246 14.49 -8.60 -6.73
C GLN A 246 14.92 -8.16 -5.34
N THR A 247 14.28 -8.68 -4.30
CA THR A 247 14.61 -8.42 -2.89
C THR A 247 14.84 -9.73 -2.16
N LEU A 248 15.94 -9.83 -1.43
CA LEU A 248 16.29 -10.97 -0.60
C LEU A 248 16.55 -10.50 0.84
N ILE A 249 15.78 -11.01 1.79
CA ILE A 249 15.85 -10.62 3.21
C ILE A 249 16.12 -11.86 4.06
N ARG A 250 17.16 -11.81 4.88
CA ARG A 250 17.44 -12.83 5.88
C ARG A 250 16.41 -12.73 7.00
N LEU A 251 15.72 -13.83 7.26
CA LEU A 251 14.75 -13.90 8.35
C LEU A 251 15.44 -14.33 9.66
N SER A 252 14.81 -13.99 10.79
CA SER A 252 15.14 -14.64 12.04
C SER A 252 14.75 -16.13 11.99
N ASP A 253 15.39 -16.94 12.82
CA ASP A 253 15.17 -18.38 12.80
C ASP A 253 13.71 -18.73 13.18
N SER A 254 13.12 -17.98 14.11
CA SER A 254 11.72 -18.15 14.53
C SER A 254 10.71 -17.73 13.45
N GLU A 255 10.94 -16.60 12.77
CA GLU A 255 10.08 -16.15 11.66
C GLU A 255 10.14 -17.12 10.49
N GLY A 256 11.34 -17.53 10.09
CA GLY A 256 11.53 -18.45 8.98
C GLY A 256 10.92 -19.84 9.26
N ALA A 257 11.08 -20.36 10.48
CA ALA A 257 10.45 -21.61 10.89
C ALA A 257 8.92 -21.51 10.87
N ALA A 258 8.35 -20.42 11.40
CA ALA A 258 6.91 -20.20 11.41
C ALA A 258 6.31 -20.14 9.99
N LEU A 259 7.01 -19.51 9.04
CA LEU A 259 6.59 -19.47 7.64
C LEU A 259 6.73 -20.84 6.95
N HIS A 260 7.80 -21.58 7.24
CA HIS A 260 7.97 -22.93 6.71
C HIS A 260 6.86 -23.88 7.21
N ASP A 261 6.47 -23.79 8.48
CA ASP A 261 5.35 -24.56 9.03
C ASP A 261 4.02 -24.20 8.35
N GLN A 262 3.79 -22.91 8.04
CA GLN A 262 2.61 -22.47 7.28
C GLN A 262 2.58 -23.09 5.87
N LEU A 263 3.72 -23.12 5.17
CA LEU A 263 3.80 -23.76 3.84
C LEU A 263 3.47 -25.25 3.91
N ARG A 264 4.00 -25.96 4.91
CA ARG A 264 3.72 -27.39 5.10
C ARG A 264 2.25 -27.65 5.41
N ALA A 265 1.62 -26.79 6.21
CA ALA A 265 0.19 -26.89 6.52
C ALA A 265 -0.70 -26.60 5.29
N GLY A 266 -0.33 -25.61 4.46
CA GLY A 266 -1.07 -25.30 3.23
C GLY A 266 -1.03 -26.42 2.19
N GLN A 267 0.06 -27.20 2.14
CA GLN A 267 0.19 -28.34 1.23
C GLN A 267 -0.69 -29.53 1.61
N SER A 268 -1.00 -29.73 2.89
CA SER A 268 -1.86 -30.84 3.33
C SER A 268 -3.34 -30.65 3.01
N ASP A 269 -3.80 -29.42 2.82
CA ASP A 269 -5.22 -29.12 2.54
C ASP A 269 -5.60 -29.26 1.06
N GLY A 270 -4.60 -29.47 0.18
CA GLY A 270 -4.78 -29.56 -1.28
C GLY A 270 -4.63 -30.96 -1.87
N ALA A 271 -4.43 -32.00 -1.06
CA ALA A 271 -4.27 -33.40 -1.49
C ALA A 271 -5.52 -34.24 -1.16
#